data_AF-A0A945YPB7-F1
#
_entry.id   AF-A0A945YPB7-F1
#
_cell.length_a   1.000
_cell.length_b   1.000
_cell.length_c   1.000
_cell.angle_alpha   90.00
_cell.angle_beta   90.00
_cell.angle_gamma   90.00
#
_symmetry.space_group_name_H-M   'P 1'
#
loop_
_entity.id
_entity.type
_entity.pdbx_description
1 polymer ?
#
loop_
_entity_poly.entity_id
_entity_poly.type
_entity_poly.pdbx_seq_one_letter_code
_entity_poly.pdbx_strand_id
1 'polypeptide(L)' 'KVYPELIVGTHSGALRILNLKPEGKQEMDADSFLRGQANIVGTFLE' A
#
# COMPACT_ATOMS: atom_id res chain seq x y z
N LYS A 1 9.69 6.67 -14.87
CA LYS A 1 9.11 5.43 -14.29
C LYS A 1 8.14 5.89 -13.21
N VAL A 2 6.85 5.56 -13.30
CA VAL A 2 5.89 5.93 -12.25
C VAL A 2 6.10 4.97 -11.09
N TYR A 3 6.43 5.50 -9.91
CA TYR A 3 6.53 4.73 -8.68
C TYR A 3 5.18 4.84 -7.99
N PRO A 4 4.40 3.76 -7.88
CA PRO A 4 3.11 3.84 -7.23
C PRO A 4 3.32 4.04 -5.73
N GLU A 5 2.62 5.02 -5.15
CA GLU A 5 2.63 5.27 -3.71
C GLU A 5 1.43 4.57 -3.06
N LEU A 6 1.66 3.85 -1.95
CA LEU A 6 0.58 3.27 -1.17
C LEU A 6 0.05 4.31 -0.17
N ILE A 7 -1.04 4.96 -0.54
CA ILE A 7 -1.68 6.01 0.25
C ILE A 7 -3.03 5.50 0.75
N VAL A 8 -3.24 5.60 2.07
CA VAL A 8 -4.52 5.32 2.72
C VAL A 8 -5.15 6.64 3.15
N GLY A 9 -6.33 6.94 2.60
CA GLY A 9 -7.13 8.08 3.04
C GLY A 9 -7.66 7.86 4.46
N THR A 10 -7.63 8.91 5.28
CA THR A 10 -8.19 8.91 6.64
C THR A 10 -9.23 10.03 6.77
N HIS A 11 -9.97 10.08 7.87
CA HIS A 11 -10.96 11.14 8.11
C HIS A 11 -10.35 12.55 8.15
N SER A 12 -9.05 12.69 8.43
CA SER A 12 -8.36 13.97 8.61
C SER A 12 -7.18 14.18 7.66
N GLY A 13 -6.99 13.31 6.65
CA GLY A 13 -5.88 13.42 5.71
C GLY A 13 -5.54 12.10 5.05
N ALA A 14 -4.25 11.79 4.97
CA ALA A 14 -3.77 10.57 4.36
C ALA A 14 -2.50 10.07 5.06
N LEU A 15 -2.34 8.75 5.07
CA LEU A 15 -1.13 8.07 5.52
C LEU A 15 -0.41 7.48 4.32
N ARG A 16 0.87 7.79 4.19
CA ARG A 16 1.76 7.14 3.23
C ARG A 16 2.38 5.92 3.90
N ILE A 17 2.07 4.74 3.37
CA ILE A 17 2.68 3.49 3.84
C ILE A 17 4.03 3.34 3.15
N LEU A 18 5.08 3.18 3.95
CA LEU A 18 6.45 2.99 3.46
C LEU A 18 6.82 1.51 3.43
N ASN A 19 6.55 0.82 4.53
CA ASN A 19 6.76 -0.61 4.69
C ASN A 19 5.49 -1.26 5.27
N LEU A 20 5.29 -2.53 4.97
CA LEU A 20 4.23 -3.34 5.53
C LEU A 20 4.63 -4.81 5.57
N LYS A 21 3.94 -5.56 6.43
CA LYS A 21 4.06 -7.00 6.53
C LYS A 21 2.71 -7.65 6.22
N PRO A 22 2.51 -8.16 4.99
CA PRO A 22 1.34 -8.96 4.68
C PRO A 22 1.30 -10.21 5.55
N GLU A 23 0.10 -10.70 5.84
CA GLU A 23 -0.08 -11.94 6.59
C GLU A 23 0.67 -13.11 5.92
N GLY A 24 1.37 -13.90 6.73
CA GLY A 24 2.19 -15.03 6.24
C GLY A 24 3.46 -14.64 5.46
N LYS A 25 3.77 -13.35 5.30
CA LYS A 25 4.98 -12.87 4.61
C LYS A 25 5.93 -12.13 5.54
N GLN A 26 7.14 -11.89 5.03
CA GLN A 26 8.10 -10.98 5.66
C GLN A 26 7.72 -9.51 5.41
N GLU A 27 8.26 -8.62 6.23
CA GLU A 27 8.15 -7.18 6.00
C GLU A 27 8.80 -6.81 4.65
N MET A 28 8.19 -5.85 3.94
CA MET A 28 8.66 -5.36 2.65
C MET A 28 8.25 -3.91 2.44
N ASP A 29 8.90 -3.26 1.48
CA ASP A 29 8.53 -1.92 1.05
C ASP A 29 7.21 -1.91 0.25
N ALA A 30 6.53 -0.77 0.27
CA ALA A 30 5.24 -0.60 -0.38
C ALA A 30 5.30 -0.75 -1.92
N ASP A 31 6.41 -0.40 -2.57
CA ASP A 31 6.56 -0.59 -4.02
C ASP A 31 6.62 -2.08 -4.38
N SER A 32 7.38 -2.87 -3.60
CA SER A 32 7.42 -4.33 -3.71
C SER A 32 6.05 -4.97 -3.52
N PHE A 33 5.28 -4.49 -2.54
CA PHE A 33 3.91 -4.97 -2.32
C PHE A 33 2.99 -4.67 -3.51
N LEU A 34 3.00 -3.43 -4.01
CA LEU A 34 2.11 -2.98 -5.09
C LEU A 34 2.38 -3.69 -6.42
N ARG A 35 3.63 -4.08 -6.69
CA ARG A 35 3.99 -4.90 -7.87
C ARG A 35 3.26 -6.24 -7.91
N GLY A 36 2.90 -6.80 -6.76
CA GLY A 36 2.15 -8.06 -6.66
C GLY A 36 0.63 -7.89 -6.55
N GLN A 37 0.13 -6.66 -6.37
CA GLN A 37 -1.29 -6.38 -6.08
C GLN A 37 -1.78 -5.10 -6.79
N ALA A 38 -1.76 -5.12 -8.13
CA ALA A 38 -2.22 -3.98 -8.94
C ALA A 38 -3.71 -3.61 -8.74
N ASN A 39 -4.53 -4.54 -8.22
CA ASN A 39 -5.98 -4.37 -8.06
C ASN A 39 -6.38 -3.61 -6.78
N ILE A 40 -5.43 -3.18 -5.95
CA ILE A 40 -5.71 -2.44 -4.70
C ILE A 40 -5.97 -0.95 -4.94
N VAL A 41 -5.63 -0.41 -6.10
CA VAL A 41 -5.85 1.01 -6.37
C VAL A 41 -7.35 1.32 -6.37
N GLY A 42 -7.78 2.24 -5.50
CA GLY A 42 -9.17 2.64 -5.36
C GLY A 42 -10.02 1.70 -4.48
N THR A 43 -9.42 0.71 -3.82
CA THR A 43 -10.14 -0.13 -2.84
C THR A 43 -10.28 0.57 -1.49
N PHE A 44 -11.38 0.30 -0.81
CA PHE A 44 -11.60 0.73 0.58
C PHE A 44 -11.13 -0.36 1.54
N LEU A 45 -10.48 0.04 2.62
CA LEU A 45 -10.20 -0.84 3.75
C LEU A 45 -11.45 -0.84 4.64
N GLU A 46 -12.12 -1.98 4.77
CA GLU A 46 -13.24 -2.19 5.70
C GLU A 46 -12.75 -2.45 7.13
#